data_AF-A0A2E6A815-F1
#
_entry.id   AF-A0A2E6A815-F1
#
_cell.length_a   1.000
_cell.length_b   1.000
_cell.length_c   1.000
_cell.angle_alpha   90.00
_cell.angle_beta   90.00
_cell.angle_gamma   90.00
#
_symmetry.space_group_name_H-M   'P 1'
#
loop_
_entity.id
_entity.type
_entity.pdbx_description
1 polymer ?
#
loop_
_entity_poly.entity_id
_entity_poly.type
_entity_poly.pdbx_seq_one_letter_code
_entity_poly.pdbx_strand_id
1 'polypeptide(L)'
;MEIVYRFRLSEDAEFVWGVDVEGPPREHTGEHADWTRLGNNQCKNCPLDSAEHEYCPAALDNEGVAEAFVDTVSYDRVDVRVETENRIYEKNCDFQEAIRSLFGLLMSTSECPVLVRLKPMAHSHLPFSTLQETIQRMAGLYLIKAAGAASAG
;
A
#
# COMPACT_ATOMS: atom_id res chain seq x y z
N MET A 1 2.63 9.36 -11.20
CA MET A 1 3.19 8.06 -11.64
C MET A 1 2.17 7.00 -11.32
N GLU A 2 1.66 6.29 -12.33
CA GLU A 2 0.61 5.28 -12.15
C GLU A 2 1.22 3.88 -11.98
N ILE A 3 0.70 3.12 -11.02
CA ILE A 3 0.98 1.68 -10.86
C ILE A 3 -0.34 0.92 -10.93
N VAL A 4 -0.43 -0.03 -11.85
CA VAL A 4 -1.66 -0.80 -12.08
C VAL A 4 -1.47 -2.24 -11.66
N TYR A 5 -2.29 -2.70 -10.73
CA TYR A 5 -2.44 -4.11 -10.36
C TYR A 5 -3.59 -4.75 -11.13
N ARG A 6 -3.38 -5.97 -11.61
CA ARG A 6 -4.40 -6.83 -12.21
C ARG A 6 -4.35 -8.19 -11.53
N PHE A 7 -5.41 -8.56 -10.84
CA PHE A 7 -5.57 -9.83 -10.13
C PHE A 7 -6.53 -10.70 -10.94
N ARG A 8 -6.06 -11.86 -11.41
CA ARG A 8 -6.89 -12.83 -12.10
C ARG A 8 -7.03 -14.09 -11.24
N LEU A 9 -8.20 -14.24 -10.63
CA LEU A 9 -8.55 -15.39 -9.77
C LEU A 9 -9.10 -16.57 -10.59
N SER A 10 -9.79 -16.28 -11.69
CA SER A 10 -10.26 -17.26 -12.68
C SER A 10 -10.42 -16.57 -14.04
N GLU A 11 -10.89 -17.29 -15.07
CA GLU A 11 -11.15 -16.69 -16.39
C GLU A 11 -12.20 -15.57 -16.34
N ASP A 12 -13.16 -15.67 -15.42
CA ASP A 12 -14.28 -14.72 -15.29
C ASP A 12 -14.12 -13.72 -14.13
N ALA A 13 -13.06 -13.86 -13.32
CA ALA A 13 -12.84 -13.03 -12.13
C ALA A 13 -11.49 -12.29 -12.24
N GLU A 14 -11.57 -11.05 -12.71
CA GLU A 14 -10.45 -10.13 -12.80
C GLU A 14 -10.73 -8.81 -12.06
N PHE A 15 -9.78 -8.37 -11.25
CA PHE A 15 -9.82 -7.11 -10.53
C PHE A 15 -8.66 -6.24 -10.95
N VAL A 16 -8.94 -4.98 -11.27
CA VAL A 16 -7.93 -4.00 -11.68
C VAL A 16 -7.91 -2.87 -10.67
N TRP A 17 -6.73 -2.53 -10.17
CA TRP A 17 -6.54 -1.45 -9.21
C TRP A 17 -5.42 -0.52 -9.66
N GLY A 18 -5.77 0.73 -9.95
CA GLY A 18 -4.81 1.79 -10.25
C GLY A 18 -4.41 2.55 -8.98
N VAL A 19 -3.14 2.94 -8.90
CA VAL A 19 -2.61 3.78 -7.83
C VAL A 19 -1.73 4.87 -8.44
N ASP A 20 -2.22 6.11 -8.37
CA ASP A 20 -1.39 7.28 -8.65
C ASP A 20 -0.53 7.60 -7.43
N VAL A 21 0.76 7.34 -7.54
CA VAL A 21 1.73 7.57 -6.46
C VAL A 21 2.03 9.06 -6.26
N GLU A 22 1.84 9.88 -7.30
CA GLU A 22 2.17 11.32 -7.28
C GLU A 22 0.95 12.22 -7.13
N GLY A 23 -0.24 11.64 -7.34
CA GLY A 23 -1.51 12.32 -7.18
C GLY A 23 -1.74 12.85 -5.76
N PRO A 24 -2.77 13.69 -5.60
CA PRO A 24 -3.22 14.10 -4.28
C PRO A 24 -3.64 12.88 -3.44
N PRO A 25 -3.69 13.02 -2.11
CA PRO A 25 -4.29 12.00 -1.27
C PRO A 25 -5.68 11.60 -1.76
N ARG A 26 -6.05 10.33 -1.56
CA ARG A 26 -7.38 9.85 -1.92
C ARG A 26 -8.38 10.50 -0.99
N GLU A 27 -9.40 11.11 -1.58
CA GLU A 27 -10.50 11.69 -0.83
C GLU A 27 -11.46 10.58 -0.40
N HIS A 28 -11.82 10.61 0.87
CA HIS A 28 -12.77 9.68 1.50
C HIS A 28 -13.96 10.51 1.99
N THR A 29 -15.17 10.17 1.54
CA THR A 29 -16.39 10.91 1.89
C THR A 29 -17.48 9.94 2.31
N GLY A 30 -18.27 10.33 3.30
CA GLY A 30 -19.37 9.52 3.82
C GLY A 30 -19.00 8.69 5.05
N GLU A 31 -19.83 7.70 5.33
CA GLU A 31 -19.58 6.74 6.40
C GLU A 31 -18.70 5.61 5.89
N HIS A 32 -17.75 5.18 6.73
CA HIS A 32 -16.81 4.10 6.44
C HIS A 32 -17.02 2.95 7.41
N ALA A 33 -16.57 1.76 7.02
CA ALA A 33 -16.66 0.54 7.81
C ALA A 33 -15.99 0.73 9.17
N ASP A 34 -16.61 0.20 10.22
CA ASP A 34 -16.17 0.40 11.61
C ASP A 34 -14.71 0.01 11.86
N TRP A 35 -14.18 -0.94 11.09
CA TRP A 35 -12.80 -1.38 11.26
C TRP A 35 -11.78 -0.31 10.84
N THR A 36 -12.19 0.69 10.06
CA THR A 36 -11.33 1.81 9.62
C THR A 36 -11.22 2.92 10.67
N ARG A 37 -12.06 2.92 11.71
CA ARG A 37 -12.02 3.90 12.80
C ARG A 37 -10.64 3.91 13.46
N LEU A 38 -10.11 5.09 13.79
CA LEU A 38 -8.75 5.23 14.34
C LEU A 38 -8.58 4.44 15.66
N GLY A 39 -9.62 4.42 16.49
CA GLY A 39 -9.63 3.68 17.75
C GLY A 39 -9.65 2.15 17.60
N ASN A 40 -9.96 1.63 16.41
CA ASN A 40 -9.96 0.20 16.15
C ASN A 40 -8.54 -0.29 15.82
N ASN A 41 -7.93 -1.05 16.74
CA ASN A 41 -6.57 -1.59 16.60
C ASN A 41 -5.50 -0.51 16.33
N GLN A 42 -5.62 0.65 16.99
CA GLN A 42 -4.67 1.76 16.84
C GLN A 42 -3.21 1.32 17.08
N CYS A 43 -2.31 1.71 16.18
CA CYS A 43 -0.88 1.44 16.31
C CYS A 43 -0.31 2.07 17.60
N LYS A 44 0.58 1.35 18.30
CA LYS A 44 1.23 1.84 19.53
C LYS A 44 2.02 3.15 19.35
N ASN A 45 2.46 3.43 18.12
CA ASN A 45 3.22 4.61 17.74
C ASN A 45 2.41 5.59 16.88
N CYS A 46 1.09 5.47 16.87
CA CYS A 46 0.23 6.39 16.13
C CYS A 46 0.30 7.79 16.78
N PRO A 47 0.61 8.86 16.01
CA PRO A 47 0.64 10.21 16.55
C PRO A 47 -0.73 10.93 16.46
N LEU A 48 -1.73 10.30 15.84
CA LEU A 48 -3.06 10.88 15.67
C LEU A 48 -3.92 10.64 16.92
N ASP A 49 -4.69 11.65 17.32
CA ASP A 49 -5.67 11.55 18.40
C ASP A 49 -7.04 11.11 17.84
N SER A 50 -7.64 10.07 18.42
CA SER A 50 -8.99 9.60 18.11
C SER A 50 -10.10 10.63 18.36
N ALA A 51 -9.84 11.65 19.18
CA ALA A 51 -10.78 12.76 19.38
C ALA A 51 -10.81 13.75 18.21
N GLU A 52 -9.70 13.86 17.46
CA GLU A 52 -9.54 14.77 16.32
C GLU A 52 -9.64 14.05 14.98
N HIS A 53 -9.35 12.74 14.95
CA HIS A 53 -9.36 11.90 13.77
C HIS A 53 -10.26 10.68 14.00
N GLU A 54 -11.42 10.67 13.36
CA GLU A 54 -12.37 9.56 13.48
C GLU A 54 -11.85 8.26 12.84
N TYR A 55 -11.17 8.37 11.71
CA TYR A 55 -10.71 7.25 10.89
C TYR A 55 -9.18 7.24 10.74
N CYS A 56 -8.62 6.04 10.59
CA CYS A 56 -7.21 5.85 10.24
C CYS A 56 -7.01 6.08 8.73
N PRO A 57 -6.17 7.04 8.29
CA PRO A 57 -6.01 7.31 6.86
C PRO A 57 -5.51 6.10 6.05
N ALA A 58 -4.64 5.29 6.66
CA ALA A 58 -4.15 4.07 6.02
C ALA A 58 -5.20 2.94 5.97
N ALA A 59 -6.18 2.94 6.89
CA ALA A 59 -7.27 1.97 6.85
C ALA A 59 -8.30 2.35 5.79
N LEU A 60 -8.67 3.63 5.70
CA LEU A 60 -9.54 4.17 4.65
C LEU A 60 -8.99 3.85 3.25
N ASP A 61 -7.70 4.09 3.05
CA ASP A 61 -7.05 3.81 1.77
C ASP A 61 -7.07 2.34 1.35
N ASN A 62 -7.16 1.42 2.30
CA ASN A 62 -7.27 -0.01 2.03
C ASN A 62 -8.72 -0.50 2.00
N GLU A 63 -9.69 0.34 2.36
CA GLU A 63 -11.07 -0.09 2.59
C GLU A 63 -11.70 -0.69 1.33
N GLY A 64 -11.65 0.06 0.22
CA GLY A 64 -12.23 -0.41 -1.04
C GLY A 64 -11.59 -1.70 -1.55
N VAL A 65 -10.28 -1.89 -1.31
CA VAL A 65 -9.61 -3.14 -1.67
C VAL A 65 -10.06 -4.28 -0.76
N ALA A 66 -10.15 -4.04 0.56
CA ALA A 66 -10.62 -5.06 1.49
C ALA A 66 -12.06 -5.50 1.18
N GLU A 67 -12.93 -4.56 0.81
CA GLU A 67 -14.32 -4.83 0.42
C GLU A 67 -14.40 -5.59 -0.90
N ALA A 68 -13.63 -5.19 -1.92
CA ALA A 68 -13.61 -5.85 -3.23
C ALA A 68 -13.19 -7.33 -3.17
N PHE A 69 -12.48 -7.73 -2.11
CA PHE A 69 -11.94 -9.07 -1.96
C PHE A 69 -12.47 -9.79 -0.70
N VAL A 70 -13.58 -9.35 -0.14
CA VAL A 70 -14.16 -9.92 1.10
C VAL A 70 -14.48 -11.41 0.98
N ASP A 71 -14.90 -11.87 -0.19
CA ASP A 71 -15.27 -13.26 -0.46
C ASP A 71 -14.10 -14.11 -0.99
N THR A 72 -12.90 -13.55 -1.10
CA THR A 72 -11.72 -14.25 -1.62
C THR A 72 -10.96 -14.97 -0.50
N VAL A 73 -10.68 -16.26 -0.66
CA VAL A 73 -9.95 -17.01 0.35
C VAL A 73 -8.47 -16.69 0.29
N SER A 74 -7.86 -16.42 1.44
CA SER A 74 -6.48 -15.91 1.52
C SER A 74 -5.42 -16.79 0.86
N TYR A 75 -5.65 -18.11 0.78
CA TYR A 75 -4.73 -19.08 0.20
C TYR A 75 -5.10 -19.48 -1.24
N ASP A 76 -6.13 -18.85 -1.84
CA ASP A 76 -6.46 -19.10 -3.24
C ASP A 76 -5.31 -18.65 -4.13
N ARG A 77 -5.10 -19.40 -5.22
CA ARG A 77 -4.08 -19.05 -6.20
C ARG A 77 -4.59 -17.93 -7.09
N VAL A 78 -3.73 -16.96 -7.34
CA VAL A 78 -4.03 -15.81 -8.19
C VAL A 78 -2.87 -15.54 -9.12
N ASP A 79 -3.18 -15.24 -10.39
CA ASP A 79 -2.22 -14.65 -11.31
C ASP A 79 -2.26 -13.12 -11.13
N VAL A 80 -1.15 -12.52 -10.72
CA VAL A 80 -1.07 -11.07 -10.53
C VAL A 80 -0.08 -10.48 -11.51
N ARG A 81 -0.52 -9.42 -12.19
CA ARG A 81 0.31 -8.57 -13.05
C ARG A 81 0.35 -7.16 -12.47
N VAL A 82 1.54 -6.63 -12.29
CA VAL A 82 1.75 -5.26 -11.80
C VAL A 82 2.55 -4.48 -12.84
N GLU A 83 1.96 -3.42 -13.35
CA GLU A 83 2.57 -2.53 -14.34
C GLU A 83 2.99 -1.24 -13.65
N THR A 84 4.28 -0.90 -13.78
CA THR A 84 4.85 0.39 -13.40
C THR A 84 5.37 1.07 -14.66
N GLU A 85 5.81 2.32 -14.54
CA GLU A 85 6.40 3.06 -15.68
C GLU A 85 7.54 2.30 -16.37
N ASN A 86 8.37 1.57 -15.60
CA ASN A 86 9.62 0.99 -16.08
C ASN A 86 9.64 -0.54 -16.11
N ARG A 87 8.63 -1.21 -15.55
CA ARG A 87 8.64 -2.66 -15.31
C ARG A 87 7.24 -3.24 -15.35
N ILE A 88 7.17 -4.50 -15.77
CA ILE A 88 6.01 -5.37 -15.59
C ILE A 88 6.45 -6.53 -14.72
N TYR A 89 5.69 -6.81 -13.66
CA TYR A 89 5.91 -7.93 -12.75
C TYR A 89 4.75 -8.90 -12.87
N GLU A 90 5.03 -10.18 -13.02
CA GLU A 90 4.00 -11.23 -13.10
C GLU A 90 4.33 -12.32 -12.08
N LYS A 91 3.33 -12.74 -11.30
CA LYS A 91 3.50 -13.78 -10.29
C LYS A 91 2.22 -14.58 -10.08
N ASN A 92 2.31 -15.90 -10.16
CA ASN A 92 1.31 -16.80 -9.62
C ASN A 92 1.64 -17.05 -8.15
N CYS A 93 0.76 -16.60 -7.23
CA CYS A 93 1.00 -16.66 -5.79
C CYS A 93 -0.32 -16.89 -5.02
N ASP A 94 -0.21 -16.99 -3.69
CA ASP A 94 -1.40 -17.00 -2.84
C ASP A 94 -1.98 -15.59 -2.77
N PHE A 95 -3.30 -15.48 -2.73
CA PHE A 95 -4.00 -14.20 -2.75
C PHE A 95 -3.54 -13.24 -1.65
N GLN A 96 -3.28 -13.76 -0.45
CA GLN A 96 -2.74 -12.98 0.66
C GLN A 96 -1.36 -12.36 0.38
N GLU A 97 -0.53 -12.99 -0.44
CA GLU A 97 0.78 -12.42 -0.82
C GLU A 97 0.58 -11.26 -1.79
N ALA A 98 -0.35 -11.43 -2.73
CA ALA A 98 -0.68 -10.40 -3.70
C ALA A 98 -1.32 -9.16 -3.06
N ILE A 99 -2.31 -9.34 -2.19
CA ILE A 99 -2.98 -8.22 -1.53
C ILE A 99 -2.05 -7.48 -0.57
N ARG A 100 -1.14 -8.17 0.13
CA ARG A 100 -0.11 -7.52 0.97
C ARG A 100 0.78 -6.56 0.16
N SER A 101 1.09 -6.93 -1.08
CA SER A 101 1.87 -6.10 -2.01
C SER A 101 1.13 -4.80 -2.34
N LEU A 102 -0.17 -4.87 -2.66
CA LEU A 102 -1.01 -3.70 -2.95
C LEU A 102 -1.25 -2.85 -1.69
N PHE A 103 -1.56 -3.47 -0.55
CA PHE A 103 -1.75 -2.76 0.72
C PHE A 103 -0.51 -1.93 1.09
N GLY A 104 0.70 -2.49 0.95
CA GLY A 104 1.93 -1.74 1.20
C GLY A 104 2.07 -0.49 0.33
N LEU A 105 1.63 -0.55 -0.93
CA LEU A 105 1.63 0.59 -1.84
C LEU A 105 0.61 1.65 -1.44
N LEU A 106 -0.63 1.25 -1.15
CA LEU A 106 -1.70 2.15 -0.70
C LEU A 106 -1.33 2.84 0.62
N MET A 107 -0.82 2.07 1.58
CA MET A 107 -0.38 2.57 2.88
C MET A 107 0.77 3.58 2.78
N SER A 108 1.76 3.34 1.91
CA SER A 108 2.89 4.25 1.72
C SER A 108 2.55 5.52 0.91
N THR A 109 1.39 5.53 0.28
CA THR A 109 0.82 6.69 -0.44
C THR A 109 -0.35 7.35 0.31
N SER A 110 -0.67 6.86 1.51
CA SER A 110 -1.72 7.40 2.39
C SER A 110 -1.31 8.65 3.15
N GLU A 111 -2.29 9.29 3.78
CA GLU A 111 -2.05 10.41 4.72
C GLU A 111 -1.59 9.97 6.11
N CYS A 112 -1.30 8.68 6.32
CA CYS A 112 -0.76 8.23 7.60
C CYS A 112 0.63 8.85 7.86
N PRO A 113 0.82 9.64 8.93
CA PRO A 113 2.05 10.41 9.17
C PRO A 113 3.30 9.54 9.44
N VAL A 114 3.08 8.26 9.76
CA VAL A 114 4.16 7.27 9.92
C VAL A 114 4.52 6.66 8.57
N LEU A 115 3.52 6.23 7.80
CA LEU A 115 3.71 5.41 6.59
C LEU A 115 4.02 6.24 5.35
N VAL A 116 3.55 7.49 5.29
CA VAL A 116 3.89 8.44 4.20
C VAL A 116 5.39 8.67 4.06
N ARG A 117 6.17 8.44 5.13
CA ARG A 117 7.65 8.50 5.10
C ARG A 117 8.26 7.44 4.19
N LEU A 118 7.51 6.39 3.87
CA LEU A 118 7.90 5.31 2.96
C LEU A 118 7.48 5.61 1.51
N LYS A 119 6.88 6.76 1.20
CA LYS A 119 6.53 7.17 -0.18
C LYS A 119 7.69 7.00 -1.20
N PRO A 120 8.97 7.24 -0.88
CA PRO A 120 10.08 6.93 -1.81
C PRO A 120 10.16 5.45 -2.23
N MET A 121 9.70 4.52 -1.39
CA MET A 121 9.59 3.10 -1.73
C MET A 121 8.44 2.83 -2.71
N ALA A 122 7.40 3.65 -2.74
CA ALA A 122 6.34 3.59 -3.75
C ALA A 122 6.82 4.10 -5.11
N HIS A 123 7.66 5.14 -5.15
CA HIS A 123 8.31 5.59 -6.41
C HIS A 123 9.19 4.51 -7.05
N SER A 124 9.84 3.71 -6.22
CA SER A 124 10.69 2.58 -6.64
C SER A 124 10.01 1.23 -6.39
N HIS A 125 8.69 1.17 -6.51
CA HIS A 125 7.88 0.04 -6.06
C HIS A 125 8.44 -1.31 -6.53
N LEU A 126 8.56 -2.25 -5.60
CA LEU A 126 8.97 -3.62 -5.86
C LEU A 126 7.87 -4.53 -5.33
N PRO A 127 6.94 -4.98 -6.20
CA PRO A 127 5.87 -5.87 -5.80
C PRO A 127 6.40 -7.18 -5.23
N PHE A 128 5.69 -7.75 -4.26
CA PHE A 128 6.02 -9.05 -3.65
C PHE A 128 7.43 -9.10 -3.02
N SER A 129 7.92 -7.94 -2.54
CA SER A 129 9.23 -7.83 -1.89
C SER A 129 9.33 -8.79 -0.70
N THR A 130 10.42 -9.55 -0.65
CA THR A 130 10.81 -10.30 0.53
C THR A 130 11.17 -9.36 1.68
N LEU A 131 11.22 -9.89 2.91
CA LEU A 131 11.70 -9.13 4.06
C LEU A 131 13.14 -8.63 3.85
N GLN A 132 14.01 -9.45 3.26
CA GLN A 132 15.40 -9.09 3.01
C GLN A 132 15.50 -7.91 2.03
N GLU A 133 14.78 -7.95 0.91
CA GLU A 133 14.73 -6.84 -0.05
C GLU A 133 14.15 -5.58 0.59
N THR A 134 13.11 -5.72 1.41
CA THR A 134 12.50 -4.60 2.13
C THR A 134 13.52 -3.94 3.07
N ILE A 135 14.26 -4.72 3.86
CA ILE A 135 15.31 -4.21 4.76
C ILE A 135 16.41 -3.52 3.96
N GLN A 136 16.89 -4.14 2.87
CA GLN A 136 17.94 -3.55 2.02
C GLN A 136 17.50 -2.22 1.42
N ARG A 137 16.27 -2.14 0.89
CA ARG A 137 15.69 -0.91 0.33
C ARG A 137 15.51 0.18 1.38
N MET A 138 15.01 -0.18 2.57
CA MET A 138 14.88 0.77 3.68
C MET A 138 16.23 1.31 4.17
N ALA A 139 17.23 0.44 4.31
CA ALA A 139 18.58 0.84 4.67
C ALA A 139 19.19 1.76 3.60
N GLY A 140 19.04 1.43 2.32
CA GLY A 140 19.47 2.27 1.21
C GLY A 140 18.78 3.64 1.22
N LEU A 141 17.46 3.68 1.41
CA LEU A 141 16.70 4.93 1.52
C LEU A 141 17.18 5.80 2.67
N TYR A 142 17.43 5.19 3.85
CA TYR A 142 17.96 5.90 5.01
C TYR A 142 19.32 6.55 4.71
N LEU A 143 20.25 5.81 4.10
CA LEU A 143 21.59 6.31 3.76
C LEU A 143 21.54 7.39 2.68
N ILE A 144 20.72 7.23 1.65
CA ILE A 144 20.53 8.25 0.59
C ILE A 144 20.00 9.55 1.21
N LYS A 145 19.01 9.46 2.10
CA LYS A 145 18.47 10.62 2.80
C LYS A 145 19.53 11.29 3.68
N ALA A 146 20.32 10.51 4.42
CA ALA A 146 21.38 11.02 5.27
C ALA A 146 22.49 11.72 4.45
N ALA A 147 22.86 11.15 3.29
CA ALA A 147 23.86 11.73 2.40
C ALA A 147 23.36 13.04 1.74
N GLY A 148 22.11 13.08 1.28
CA GLY A 148 21.52 14.29 0.69
C GLY A 148 21.36 15.45 1.68
N ALA A 149 21.14 15.15 2.97
CA ALA A 149 21.11 16.14 4.03
C ALA A 149 22.50 16.72 4.34
N ALA A 150 23.58 15.96 4.10
CA ALA A 150 24.95 16.41 4.29
C ALA A 150 25.46 17.32 3.15
N SER A 151 24.82 17.30 1.97
CA SER A 151 25.19 18.13 0.82
C SER A 151 24.45 19.48 0.73
N ALA A 152 23.54 19.76 1.67
CA ALA A 152 22.73 20.99 1.69
C ALA A 152 23.19 22.01 2.76
N GLY A 153 24.41 21.84 3.30
CA GLY A 153 25.03 22.73 4.29
C GLY A 153 26.19 23.53 3.72
#